data_AF-A0A968XHF6-F1
#
_entry.id   AF-A0A968XHF6-F1
#
_cell.length_a   1.000
_cell.length_b   1.000
_cell.length_c   1.000
_cell.angle_alpha   90.00
_cell.angle_beta   90.00
_cell.angle_gamma   90.00
#
_symmetry.space_group_name_H-M   'P 1'
#
loop_
_entity.id
_entity.type
_entity.pdbx_description
1 polymer ?
#
loop_
_entity_poly.entity_id
_entity_poly.type
_entity_poly.pdbx_seq_one_letter_code
_entity_poly.pdbx_strand_id
1 'polypeptide(L)'
;MHLVNNLIVFAVLASVCMVYGLRNFAVASVQIIIISGQCVWLFGRSGVHLGASGWIFGLWAMIIAMAWFERSIRNIAIAIIIIGLYGTMIFGLLPTDRFISFEGHIFGALGGVFAAWRLNKKSDVRQIKPAAKREPKLKFWS
;
A
#
# COMPACT_ATOMS: atom_id res chain seq x y z
N MET A 1 -1.72 -22.83 -11.36
CA MET A 1 -2.78 -21.80 -11.21
C MET A 1 -2.43 -20.71 -10.16
N HIS A 2 -1.20 -20.21 -10.09
CA HIS A 2 -0.83 -19.13 -9.15
C HIS A 2 -1.01 -17.72 -9.74
N LEU A 3 -0.84 -17.57 -11.05
CA LEU A 3 -0.87 -16.26 -11.73
C LEU A 3 -2.27 -15.62 -11.75
N VAL A 4 -3.30 -16.42 -12.05
CA VAL A 4 -4.70 -15.94 -12.11
C VAL A 4 -5.21 -15.53 -10.72
N ASN A 5 -4.87 -16.29 -9.68
CA ASN A 5 -5.23 -15.94 -8.31
C ASN A 5 -4.53 -14.64 -7.86
N ASN A 6 -3.25 -14.46 -8.20
CA ASN A 6 -2.53 -13.21 -7.96
C ASN A 6 -3.15 -12.02 -8.70
N LEU A 7 -3.65 -12.22 -9.93
CA LEU A 7 -4.28 -11.14 -10.71
C LEU A 7 -5.60 -10.68 -10.08
N ILE A 8 -6.43 -11.62 -9.61
CA ILE A 8 -7.71 -11.29 -8.94
C ILE A 8 -7.44 -10.55 -7.63
N VAL A 9 -6.56 -11.09 -6.78
CA VAL A 9 -6.20 -10.47 -5.50
C VAL A 9 -5.61 -9.07 -5.75
N PHE A 10 -4.70 -8.95 -6.72
CA PHE A 10 -4.14 -7.67 -7.12
C PHE A 10 -5.22 -6.68 -7.55
N ALA A 11 -6.15 -7.08 -8.43
CA ALA A 11 -7.20 -6.20 -8.93
C ALA A 11 -8.09 -5.69 -7.80
N VAL A 12 -8.47 -6.55 -6.85
CA VAL A 12 -9.26 -6.15 -5.68
C VAL A 12 -8.48 -5.17 -4.80
N LEU A 13 -7.26 -5.53 -4.40
CA LEU A 13 -6.44 -4.67 -3.53
C LEU A 13 -6.11 -3.32 -4.19
N ALA A 14 -5.76 -3.32 -5.48
CA ALA A 14 -5.49 -2.11 -6.23
C ALA A 14 -6.74 -1.21 -6.29
N SER A 15 -7.91 -1.78 -6.56
CA SER A 15 -9.18 -1.04 -6.58
C SER A 15 -9.49 -0.39 -5.23
N VAL A 16 -9.29 -1.12 -4.13
CA VAL A 16 -9.44 -0.57 -2.78
C VAL A 16 -8.42 0.56 -2.53
N CYS A 17 -7.16 0.38 -2.92
CA CYS A 17 -6.13 1.39 -2.74
C CYS A 17 -6.38 2.67 -3.55
N MET A 18 -7.10 2.59 -4.68
CA MET A 18 -7.48 3.75 -5.47
C MET A 18 -8.50 4.66 -4.76
N VAL A 19 -9.17 4.20 -3.70
CA VAL A 19 -10.01 5.05 -2.82
C VAL A 19 -9.19 6.18 -2.19
N TYR A 20 -7.88 5.97 -1.99
CA TYR A 20 -6.96 7.01 -1.52
C TYR A 20 -6.51 7.98 -2.64
N GLY A 21 -6.98 7.79 -3.87
CA GLY A 21 -6.71 8.60 -5.05
C GLY A 21 -5.64 7.98 -5.97
N LEU A 22 -5.86 8.07 -7.29
CA LEU A 22 -4.99 7.47 -8.32
C LEU A 22 -3.51 7.85 -8.17
N ARG A 23 -3.23 9.13 -7.90
CA ARG A 23 -1.86 9.61 -7.68
C ARG A 23 -1.22 8.97 -6.45
N ASN A 24 -1.97 8.84 -5.36
CA ASN A 24 -1.47 8.24 -4.12
C ASN A 24 -1.22 6.74 -4.32
N PHE A 25 -2.12 6.04 -5.01
CA PHE A 25 -1.92 4.65 -5.40
C PHE A 25 -0.68 4.45 -6.27
N ALA A 26 -0.48 5.25 -7.32
CA ALA A 26 0.68 5.15 -8.20
C ALA A 26 1.99 5.39 -7.43
N VAL A 27 2.02 6.43 -6.60
CA VAL A 27 3.17 6.77 -5.76
C VAL A 27 3.47 5.68 -4.73
N ALA A 28 2.45 5.13 -4.07
CA ALA A 28 2.59 4.01 -3.14
C ALA A 28 3.13 2.75 -3.84
N SER A 29 2.59 2.44 -5.02
CA SER A 29 3.00 1.28 -5.82
C SER A 29 4.48 1.37 -6.20
N VAL A 30 4.92 2.52 -6.71
CA VAL A 30 6.34 2.75 -7.03
C VAL A 30 7.23 2.57 -5.80
N GLN A 31 6.80 3.05 -4.63
CA GLN A 31 7.58 2.90 -3.40
C GLN A 31 7.66 1.46 -2.94
N ILE A 32 6.54 0.74 -2.95
CA ILE A 32 6.50 -0.68 -2.60
C ILE A 32 7.47 -1.45 -3.51
N ILE A 33 7.40 -1.23 -4.83
CA ILE A 33 8.24 -1.91 -5.80
C ILE A 33 9.72 -1.59 -5.58
N ILE A 34 10.08 -0.31 -5.40
CA ILE A 34 11.47 0.11 -5.20
C ILE A 34 12.03 -0.40 -3.87
N ILE A 35 11.30 -0.24 -2.77
CA ILE A 35 11.73 -0.68 -1.44
C ILE A 35 11.90 -2.21 -1.43
N SER A 36 10.90 -2.92 -1.94
CA SER A 36 10.96 -4.38 -2.06
C SER A 36 12.15 -4.81 -2.92
N GLY A 37 12.33 -4.20 -4.09
CA GLY A 37 13.43 -4.53 -5.00
C GLY A 37 14.81 -4.29 -4.40
N GLN A 38 15.02 -3.15 -3.75
CA GLN A 38 16.28 -2.83 -3.09
C GLN A 38 16.58 -3.77 -1.92
N CYS A 39 15.60 -4.04 -1.05
CA CYS A 39 15.80 -4.93 0.08
C CYS A 39 16.03 -6.37 -0.36
N VAL A 40 15.33 -6.86 -1.40
CA VAL A 40 15.59 -8.18 -1.97
C VAL A 40 16.97 -8.24 -2.62
N TRP A 41 17.41 -7.18 -3.31
CA TRP A 41 18.75 -7.17 -3.90
C TRP A 41 19.87 -7.23 -2.84
N LEU A 42 19.67 -6.60 -1.68
CA LEU A 42 20.65 -6.57 -0.60
C LEU A 42 20.61 -7.82 0.31
N PHE A 43 19.43 -8.38 0.56
CA PHE A 43 19.20 -9.37 1.61
C PHE A 43 18.56 -10.67 1.11
N GLY A 44 18.16 -10.72 -0.16
CA GLY A 44 17.48 -11.87 -0.77
C GLY A 44 18.42 -13.04 -0.99
N ARG A 45 17.94 -14.25 -0.67
CA ARG A 45 18.61 -15.52 -1.03
C ARG A 45 18.47 -15.78 -2.52
N SER A 46 19.41 -16.54 -3.11
CA SER A 46 19.31 -17.00 -4.49
C SER A 46 18.00 -17.76 -4.74
N GLY A 47 17.06 -17.14 -5.46
CA GLY A 47 15.73 -17.67 -5.74
C GLY A 47 15.01 -16.82 -6.79
N VAL A 48 13.85 -17.29 -7.26
CA VAL A 48 13.06 -16.55 -8.24
C VAL A 48 12.38 -15.36 -7.54
N HIS A 49 13.00 -14.19 -7.61
CA HIS A 49 12.47 -12.93 -7.10
C HIS A 49 11.46 -12.24 -8.05
N LEU A 50 10.88 -13.00 -8.99
CA LEU A 50 9.92 -12.49 -9.95
C LEU A 50 8.52 -12.53 -9.35
N GLY A 51 7.94 -11.37 -9.06
CA GLY A 51 6.50 -11.35 -8.86
C GLY A 51 5.90 -10.02 -8.46
N ALA A 52 4.78 -9.72 -9.10
CA ALA A 52 3.76 -8.82 -8.59
C ALA A 52 3.35 -9.15 -7.13
N SER A 53 3.69 -10.33 -6.59
CA SER A 53 3.37 -10.71 -5.21
C SER A 53 3.95 -9.74 -4.17
N GLY A 54 5.20 -9.28 -4.29
CA GLY A 54 5.74 -8.26 -3.39
C GLY A 54 4.90 -6.97 -3.41
N TRP A 55 4.39 -6.60 -4.59
CA TRP A 55 3.47 -5.48 -4.73
C TRP A 55 2.12 -5.76 -4.08
N ILE A 56 1.53 -6.95 -4.30
CA ILE A 56 0.26 -7.38 -3.67
C ILE A 56 0.39 -7.34 -2.14
N PHE A 57 1.48 -7.88 -1.57
CA PHE A 57 1.76 -7.84 -0.14
C PHE A 57 1.91 -6.41 0.39
N GLY A 58 2.54 -5.52 -0.38
CA GLY A 58 2.60 -4.10 -0.03
C GLY A 58 1.24 -3.41 -0.06
N LEU A 59 0.39 -3.68 -1.05
CA LEU A 59 -0.97 -3.11 -1.10
C LEU A 59 -1.82 -3.63 0.07
N TRP A 60 -1.74 -4.93 0.35
CA TRP A 60 -2.43 -5.56 1.48
C TRP A 60 -2.01 -4.94 2.82
N ALA A 61 -0.70 -4.84 3.06
CA ALA A 61 -0.17 -4.23 4.28
C ALA A 61 -0.48 -2.73 4.37
N MET A 62 -0.48 -2.00 3.24
CA MET A 62 -0.85 -0.59 3.21
C MET A 62 -2.29 -0.38 3.68
N ILE A 63 -3.25 -1.18 3.21
CA ILE A 63 -4.66 -1.06 3.63
C ILE A 63 -4.81 -1.26 5.14
N ILE A 64 -4.17 -2.29 5.68
CA ILE A 64 -4.21 -2.59 7.12
C ILE A 64 -3.54 -1.46 7.91
N ALA A 65 -2.39 -0.98 7.46
CA ALA A 65 -1.68 0.13 8.08
C ALA A 65 -2.44 1.46 8.02
N MET A 66 -3.22 1.70 6.96
CA MET A 66 -4.10 2.89 6.85
C MET A 66 -5.20 2.88 7.92
N ALA A 67 -5.69 1.72 8.35
CA ALA A 67 -6.60 1.62 9.50
C ALA A 67 -5.89 1.98 10.81
N TRP A 68 -4.64 1.56 10.98
CA TRP A 68 -3.84 1.86 12.17
C TRP A 68 -3.45 3.34 12.28
N PHE A 69 -3.03 3.96 11.18
CA PHE A 69 -2.54 5.34 11.16
C PHE A 69 -3.67 6.39 11.14
N GLU A 70 -4.65 6.25 10.23
CA GLU A 70 -5.71 7.26 10.07
C GLU A 70 -6.85 7.06 11.08
N ARG A 71 -7.02 5.84 11.62
CA ARG A 71 -8.03 5.46 12.63
C ARG A 71 -9.47 5.87 12.29
N SER A 72 -9.76 6.05 11.00
CA SER A 72 -11.11 6.36 10.54
C SER A 72 -11.96 5.10 10.48
N ILE A 73 -13.26 5.22 10.81
CA ILE A 73 -14.22 4.09 10.75
C ILE A 73 -14.20 3.45 9.35
N ARG A 74 -14.09 4.27 8.30
CA ARG A 74 -13.96 3.80 6.92
C ARG A 74 -12.75 2.88 6.73
N ASN A 75 -11.55 3.28 7.16
CA ASN A 75 -10.35 2.47 6.96
C ASN A 75 -10.38 1.21 7.82
N ILE A 76 -10.92 1.29 9.04
CA ILE A 76 -11.10 0.11 9.90
C ILE A 76 -12.03 -0.91 9.24
N ALA A 77 -13.18 -0.47 8.72
CA ALA A 77 -14.12 -1.35 8.01
C ALA A 77 -13.48 -2.00 6.78
N ILE A 78 -12.76 -1.21 5.96
CA ILE A 78 -12.03 -1.73 4.79
C ILE A 78 -10.99 -2.77 5.22
N ALA A 79 -10.20 -2.49 6.25
CA ALA A 79 -9.19 -3.43 6.74
C ALA A 79 -9.81 -4.73 7.26
N ILE A 80 -10.93 -4.67 7.99
CA ILE A 80 -11.65 -5.87 8.45
C ILE A 80 -12.10 -6.73 7.26
N ILE A 81 -12.68 -6.11 6.22
CA ILE A 81 -13.11 -6.83 5.01
C ILE A 81 -11.91 -7.48 4.33
N ILE A 82 -10.81 -6.75 4.15
CA ILE A 82 -9.59 -7.26 3.51
C ILE A 82 -8.93 -8.37 4.32
N ILE A 83 -8.91 -8.28 5.65
CA ILE A 83 -8.44 -9.36 6.53
C ILE A 83 -9.37 -10.56 6.45
N GLY A 84 -10.69 -10.37 6.36
CA GLY A 84 -11.64 -11.47 6.19
C GLY A 84 -11.46 -12.22 4.87
N LEU A 85 -11.24 -11.49 3.77
CA LEU A 85 -11.09 -12.07 2.43
C LEU A 85 -9.68 -12.64 2.16
N TYR A 86 -8.65 -11.96 2.66
CA TYR A 86 -7.25 -12.22 2.33
C TYR A 86 -6.34 -12.34 3.56
N GLY A 87 -6.89 -12.66 4.74
CA GLY A 87 -6.12 -12.79 5.98
C GLY A 87 -5.09 -13.91 5.94
N THR A 88 -5.34 -14.97 5.16
CA THR A 88 -4.40 -16.07 4.94
C THR A 88 -3.11 -15.65 4.26
N MET A 89 -3.07 -14.45 3.64
CA MET A 89 -1.83 -13.90 3.09
C MET A 89 -0.73 -13.76 4.15
N ILE A 90 -1.07 -13.62 5.44
CA ILE A 90 -0.08 -13.53 6.52
C ILE A 90 0.89 -14.73 6.52
N PHE A 91 0.44 -15.92 6.12
CA PHE A 91 1.28 -17.11 6.05
C PHE A 91 2.30 -17.05 4.91
N GLY A 92 2.07 -16.23 3.89
CA GLY A 92 3.05 -15.98 2.83
C GLY A 92 4.23 -15.10 3.29
N LEU A 93 4.19 -14.56 4.51
CA LEU A 93 5.35 -13.91 5.14
C LEU A 93 6.30 -14.91 5.81
N LEU A 94 5.89 -16.18 5.93
CA LEU A 94 6.69 -17.23 6.56
C LEU A 94 7.61 -17.91 5.53
N PRO A 95 8.79 -18.40 5.94
CA PRO A 95 9.72 -19.12 5.08
C PRO A 95 9.27 -20.58 4.86
N THR A 96 8.10 -20.78 4.25
CA THR A 96 7.48 -22.10 4.08
C THR A 96 7.78 -22.75 2.72
N ASP A 97 8.09 -21.96 1.70
CA ASP A 97 8.41 -22.42 0.35
C ASP A 97 9.87 -22.09 0.00
N ARG A 98 10.61 -23.07 -0.50
CA ARG A 98 12.02 -22.90 -0.91
C ARG A 98 12.19 -22.20 -2.25
N PHE A 99 11.14 -22.14 -3.08
CA PHE A 99 11.18 -21.55 -4.42
C PHE A 99 10.54 -20.16 -4.49
N ILE A 100 9.77 -19.76 -3.48
CA ILE A 100 9.15 -18.43 -3.37
C ILE A 100 9.89 -17.61 -2.32
N SER A 101 10.40 -16.43 -2.69
CA SER A 101 11.11 -15.55 -1.77
C SER A 101 10.14 -14.82 -0.83
N PHE A 102 9.93 -15.37 0.36
CA PHE A 102 9.21 -14.72 1.46
C PHE A 102 9.82 -13.36 1.81
N GLU A 103 11.12 -13.16 1.57
CA GLU A 103 11.81 -11.88 1.73
C GLU A 103 11.14 -10.78 0.90
N GLY A 104 10.75 -11.10 -0.35
CA GLY A 104 10.02 -10.16 -1.21
C GLY A 104 8.65 -9.80 -0.67
N HIS A 105 7.95 -10.73 -0.02
CA HIS A 105 6.66 -10.45 0.62
C HIS A 105 6.82 -9.57 1.86
N ILE A 106 7.82 -9.86 2.70
CA ILE A 106 8.15 -9.05 3.88
C ILE A 106 8.53 -7.63 3.47
N PHE A 107 9.46 -7.49 2.53
CA PHE A 107 9.92 -6.16 2.10
C PHE A 107 8.84 -5.40 1.33
N GLY A 108 7.99 -6.09 0.57
CA GLY A 108 6.77 -5.54 -0.01
C GLY A 108 5.83 -4.99 1.07
N ALA A 109 5.52 -5.79 2.09
CA ALA A 109 4.67 -5.39 3.22
C ALA A 109 5.23 -4.17 3.97
N LEU A 110 6.54 -4.14 4.22
CA LEU A 110 7.22 -2.99 4.83
C LEU A 110 7.11 -1.73 3.96
N GLY A 111 7.27 -1.86 2.65
CA GLY A 111 7.03 -0.78 1.69
C GLY A 111 5.59 -0.25 1.76
N GLY A 112 4.62 -1.14 1.95
CA GLY A 112 3.21 -0.81 2.13
C GLY A 112 2.92 -0.02 3.40
N VAL A 113 3.46 -0.48 4.54
CA VAL A 113 3.36 0.23 5.82
C VAL A 113 3.98 1.63 5.72
N PHE A 114 5.14 1.74 5.08
CA PHE A 114 5.80 3.02 4.85
C PHE A 114 4.98 3.96 3.96
N ALA A 115 4.36 3.44 2.90
CA ALA A 115 3.46 4.21 2.05
C ALA A 115 2.26 4.75 2.84
N ALA A 116 1.60 3.92 3.65
CA ALA A 116 0.48 4.32 4.51
C ALA A 116 0.87 5.43 5.49
N TRP A 117 1.99 5.27 6.19
CA TRP A 117 2.50 6.28 7.12
C TRP A 117 2.71 7.64 6.45
N ARG A 118 3.31 7.65 5.25
CA ARG A 118 3.55 8.91 4.53
C ARG A 118 2.25 9.54 4.01
N LEU A 119 1.27 8.72 3.62
CA LEU A 119 -0.04 9.23 3.20
C LEU A 119 -0.76 9.90 4.37
N ASN A 120 -0.74 9.28 5.56
CA ASN A 120 -1.30 9.86 6.78
C ASN A 120 -0.66 11.22 7.12
N LYS A 121 0.67 11.33 7.04
CA LYS A 121 1.34 12.62 7.27
C LYS A 121 0.90 13.71 6.28
N LYS A 122 0.63 13.35 5.03
CA LYS A 122 0.16 14.32 4.02
C LYS A 122 -1.27 14.79 4.31
N SER A 123 -2.15 13.92 4.81
CA SER A 123 -3.49 14.33 5.24
C SER A 123 -3.43 15.28 6.43
N ASP A 124 -2.61 14.98 7.44
CA ASP A 124 -2.45 15.85 8.62
C ASP A 124 -1.96 17.25 8.23
N VAL A 125 -0.91 17.33 7.39
CA VAL A 125 -0.38 18.61 6.88
C VAL A 125 -1.41 19.38 6.07
N ARG A 126 -2.27 18.69 5.30
CA ARG A 126 -3.35 19.34 4.53
C ARG A 126 -4.43 19.91 5.44
N GLN A 127 -4.71 19.27 6.58
CA GLN A 127 -5.66 19.77 7.57
C GLN A 127 -5.09 20.95 8.37
N ILE A 128 -3.79 20.93 8.69
CA ILE A 128 -3.12 22.00 9.44
C ILE A 128 -2.96 23.28 8.61
N LYS A 129 -2.71 23.19 7.29
CA LYS A 129 -2.72 24.37 6.42
C LYS A 129 -4.17 24.88 6.35
N PRO A 130 -4.50 26.04 6.94
CA PRO A 130 -5.83 26.62 6.79
C PRO A 130 -6.09 26.81 5.30
N ALA A 131 -7.36 26.90 4.88
CA ALA A 131 -7.77 27.27 3.53
C ALA A 131 -7.40 28.73 3.17
N ALA A 132 -6.20 29.18 3.53
CA ALA A 132 -5.60 30.47 3.30
C ALA A 132 -5.18 30.61 1.83
N LYS A 133 -6.18 30.61 0.94
CA LYS A 133 -6.29 31.42 -0.28
C LYS A 133 -7.49 30.93 -1.09
N ARG A 134 -8.67 31.15 -0.54
CA ARG A 134 -9.81 31.58 -1.36
C ARG A 134 -10.22 32.96 -0.85
N GLU A 135 -9.30 33.92 -0.96
CA GLU A 135 -9.78 35.28 -1.09
C GLU A 135 -10.54 35.29 -2.42
N PRO A 136 -11.87 35.50 -2.44
CA PRO A 136 -12.47 35.91 -3.69
C PRO A 136 -11.70 37.16 -4.08
N LYS A 137 -11.03 37.16 -5.24
CA LYS A 137 -10.61 38.40 -5.87
C LYS A 137 -11.90 39.15 -6.15
N LEU A 138 -12.37 39.89 -5.15
CA LEU A 138 -13.42 40.86 -5.31
C LEU A 138 -12.83 41.88 -6.27
N LYS A 139 -13.19 41.74 -7.54
CA LYS A 139 -12.99 42.76 -8.57
C LYS A 139 -13.85 43.96 -8.16
N PHE A 140 -13.34 44.78 -7.25
CA PHE A 140 -13.80 46.14 -7.07
C PHE A 140 -13.03 47.01 -8.07
N TRP A 141 -13.72 47.34 -9.18
CA TRP A 141 -13.53 48.50 -10.06
C TRP A 141 -12.15 48.75 -10.70
N SER A 142 -12.09 48.53 -12.02
CA SER A 142 -11.50 49.45 -13.01
C SER A 142 -11.91 49.02 -14.42
#